data_AF-A0A150VDT7-F1
#
_entry.id   AF-A0A150VDT7-F1
#
_cell.length_a   1.000
_cell.length_b   1.000
_cell.length_c   1.000
_cell.angle_alpha   90.00
_cell.angle_beta   90.00
_cell.angle_gamma   90.00
#
_symmetry.space_group_name_H-M   'P 1'
#
loop_
_entity.id
_entity.type
_entity.pdbx_description
1 polymer ?
#
loop_
_entity_poly.entity_id
_entity_poly.type
_entity_poly.pdbx_seq_one_letter_code
_entity_poly.pdbx_strand_id
1 'polypeptide(L)'
;MDEIQCPFCGTGSCDPYAIHLHIEECHSENASPIKQHGQLAKISKPNSVVDGEGSSRTGNQWAICTRSGCGEYIMLQHMDEHLDVHAALTASEFEAHSFENTEPNSHFDKSTHTNVPFENSGRDQPVSGLASTNRGPSKRTLHLLDYFTGKSVHQRPDSAHYREQMDPGRLGKRELGPHAFEKKMPGDVRERLLDGALPREVNSIGRNHMLIRETIVENETAHVIPVLARLCAADKTNRATYFCHPSVKHIRKIYCDGNFCGYWSIQMLLTFLRSIGSLPHMRQLPNVLQMQDTIEQAWNNNICSYSKTETGGICGTRKWIGTAEAVAYLAQLGIPYHAMGFKNEDEDLAVTALFDYVEAFYLSGIETAKTRGTSHTTELAPIYLQRRGHSMVIIGLERKKNGSRNLMIFDSSFATSSSIKKLINGQPIRASPEALLKTYRRPETSLMRWEEFEVLMPQICGYS
;
A
#
# COMPACT_ATOMS: atom_id res chain seq x y z
N MET A 1 -19.54 -12.98 -54.34
CA MET A 1 -19.76 -12.03 -53.23
C MET A 1 -19.77 -10.67 -53.88
N ASP A 2 -20.88 -9.96 -53.75
CA ASP A 2 -21.03 -8.65 -54.40
C ASP A 2 -20.12 -7.64 -53.71
N GLU A 3 -19.42 -6.84 -54.51
CA GLU A 3 -18.48 -5.84 -54.05
C GLU A 3 -19.26 -4.66 -53.42
N ILE A 4 -18.97 -4.37 -52.16
CA ILE A 4 -19.62 -3.29 -51.41
C ILE A 4 -18.79 -2.03 -51.58
N GLN A 5 -19.42 -0.94 -52.03
CA GLN A 5 -18.74 0.33 -52.24
C GLN A 5 -19.11 1.34 -51.15
N CYS A 6 -18.11 2.08 -50.69
CA CYS A 6 -18.29 3.23 -49.82
C CYS A 6 -19.16 4.30 -50.51
N PRO A 7 -20.28 4.74 -49.92
CA PRO A 7 -21.21 5.68 -50.56
C PRO A 7 -20.66 7.11 -50.68
N PHE A 8 -19.54 7.44 -50.02
CA PHE A 8 -18.97 8.79 -49.98
C PHE A 8 -17.84 9.00 -51.00
N CYS A 9 -17.09 7.96 -51.38
CA CYS A 9 -15.97 8.09 -52.31
C CYS A 9 -15.78 6.90 -53.28
N GLY A 10 -16.69 5.92 -53.27
CA GLY A 10 -16.68 4.81 -54.22
C GLY A 10 -15.61 3.74 -53.99
N THR A 11 -14.90 3.75 -52.85
CA THR A 11 -13.93 2.69 -52.50
C THR A 11 -14.65 1.36 -52.32
N GLY A 12 -14.30 0.35 -53.12
CA GLY A 12 -14.91 -0.98 -53.13
C GLY A 12 -14.13 -2.01 -52.32
N SER A 13 -14.84 -2.91 -51.64
CA SER A 13 -14.29 -4.09 -50.99
C SER A 13 -15.35 -5.20 -50.92
N CYS A 14 -14.91 -6.45 -51.00
CA CYS A 14 -15.77 -7.61 -50.77
C CYS A 14 -15.99 -7.88 -49.26
N ASP A 15 -15.29 -7.17 -48.38
CA ASP A 15 -15.42 -7.26 -46.92
C ASP A 15 -16.20 -6.05 -46.36
N PRO A 16 -17.42 -6.25 -45.81
CA PRO A 16 -18.21 -5.19 -45.20
C PRO A 16 -17.49 -4.46 -44.06
N TYR A 17 -16.63 -5.16 -43.31
CA TYR A 17 -15.91 -4.58 -42.19
C TYR A 17 -14.84 -3.58 -42.67
N ALA A 18 -14.18 -3.89 -43.77
CA ALA A 18 -13.21 -2.98 -44.40
C ALA A 18 -13.87 -1.68 -44.89
N ILE A 19 -15.09 -1.74 -45.42
CA ILE A 19 -15.85 -0.54 -45.80
C ILE A 19 -16.28 0.26 -44.58
N HIS A 20 -16.69 -0.40 -43.51
CA HIS A 20 -17.08 0.27 -42.27
C HIS A 20 -15.91 1.04 -41.64
N LEU A 21 -14.75 0.39 -41.52
CA LEU A 21 -13.54 1.02 -41.00
C LEU A 21 -13.09 2.21 -41.87
N HIS A 22 -13.16 2.06 -43.20
CA HIS A 22 -12.88 3.15 -44.13
C HIS A 22 -13.83 4.36 -43.92
N ILE A 23 -15.12 4.12 -43.65
CA ILE A 23 -16.07 5.21 -43.37
C ILE A 23 -15.71 5.93 -42.07
N GLU A 24 -15.37 5.20 -41.02
CA GLU A 24 -14.98 5.78 -39.73
C GLU A 24 -13.68 6.60 -39.82
N GLU A 25 -12.68 6.11 -40.55
CA GLU A 25 -11.38 6.76 -40.64
C GLU A 25 -11.35 7.95 -41.62
N CYS A 26 -12.04 7.84 -42.77
CA CYS A 26 -11.94 8.82 -43.84
C CYS A 26 -13.12 9.80 -43.91
N HIS A 27 -14.28 9.47 -43.31
CA HIS A 27 -15.52 10.24 -43.46
C HIS A 27 -16.18 10.62 -42.12
N SER A 28 -15.51 10.42 -40.99
CA SER A 28 -16.00 10.91 -39.69
C SER A 28 -15.86 12.44 -39.55
N GLU A 29 -16.82 13.08 -38.86
CA GLU A 29 -16.98 14.54 -38.78
C GLU A 29 -15.79 15.32 -38.16
N ASN A 30 -14.76 14.63 -37.66
CA ASN A 30 -13.54 15.23 -37.09
C ASN A 30 -12.28 15.03 -37.95
N ALA A 31 -12.39 14.51 -39.19
CA ALA A 31 -11.25 14.38 -40.10
C ALA A 31 -10.94 15.72 -40.81
N SER A 32 -9.80 16.35 -40.48
CA SER A 32 -9.26 17.48 -41.24
C SER A 32 -8.76 17.03 -42.62
N PRO A 33 -8.97 17.82 -43.70
CA PRO A 33 -8.82 17.33 -45.07
C PRO A 33 -7.36 17.35 -45.52
N ILE A 34 -6.74 16.18 -45.69
CA ILE A 34 -5.50 16.06 -46.47
C ILE A 34 -5.86 15.42 -47.82
N LYS A 35 -5.83 16.26 -48.87
CA LYS A 35 -6.00 15.85 -50.26
C LYS A 35 -4.83 14.97 -50.71
N GLN A 36 -5.17 13.91 -51.44
CA GLN A 36 -4.26 13.01 -52.14
C GLN A 36 -3.52 13.70 -53.29
N HIS A 37 -2.25 13.31 -53.52
CA HIS A 37 -1.75 13.05 -54.87
C HIS A 37 -0.52 12.11 -54.85
N GLY A 38 -0.67 10.93 -55.46
CA GLY A 38 0.15 10.49 -56.60
C GLY A 38 1.56 9.93 -56.40
N GLN A 39 1.66 8.62 -56.70
CA GLN A 39 2.73 7.91 -57.45
C GLN A 39 3.84 7.13 -56.70
N LEU A 40 3.92 5.86 -57.12
CA LEU A 40 4.92 4.83 -56.79
C LEU A 40 6.29 5.10 -57.43
N ALA A 41 7.37 4.78 -56.70
CA ALA A 41 8.57 4.13 -57.26
C ALA A 41 9.44 3.49 -56.16
N LYS A 42 9.90 2.25 -56.41
CA LYS A 42 10.90 1.50 -55.63
C LYS A 42 12.29 2.17 -55.75
N ILE A 43 13.14 2.09 -54.73
CA ILE A 43 14.60 1.80 -54.80
C ILE A 43 15.24 1.80 -53.39
N SER A 44 15.97 0.71 -53.13
CA SER A 44 17.19 0.46 -52.31
C SER A 44 17.70 1.47 -51.25
N LYS A 45 18.04 0.96 -50.06
CA LYS A 45 19.01 1.53 -49.08
C LYS A 45 20.42 1.66 -49.74
N PRO A 46 21.31 2.63 -49.38
CA PRO A 46 21.81 2.82 -48.00
C PRO A 46 22.21 4.24 -47.53
N ASN A 47 22.33 4.37 -46.20
CA ASN A 47 23.09 5.33 -45.37
C ASN A 47 23.29 6.79 -45.82
N SER A 48 22.72 7.74 -45.07
CA SER A 48 23.50 8.81 -44.43
C SER A 48 22.65 9.60 -43.41
N VAL A 49 23.39 10.08 -42.42
CA VAL A 49 23.07 10.92 -41.26
C VAL A 49 22.24 12.16 -41.63
N VAL A 50 21.28 12.55 -40.78
CA VAL A 50 21.06 13.87 -40.14
C VAL A 50 19.59 13.97 -39.68
N ASP A 51 19.43 14.27 -38.39
CA ASP A 51 18.31 14.88 -37.65
C ASP A 51 16.86 14.48 -37.99
N GLY A 52 16.25 13.78 -37.03
CA GLY A 52 14.82 13.48 -37.03
C GLY A 52 14.23 13.60 -35.63
N GLU A 53 13.57 14.72 -35.36
CA GLU A 53 12.38 14.73 -34.51
C GLU A 53 11.42 13.65 -35.02
N GLY A 54 11.29 12.55 -34.28
CA GLY A 54 10.36 11.50 -34.66
C GLY A 54 10.69 10.13 -34.09
N SER A 55 9.88 9.75 -33.11
CA SER A 55 9.53 8.38 -32.71
C SER A 55 10.17 7.83 -31.44
N SER A 56 9.37 7.85 -30.37
CA SER A 56 8.84 6.56 -29.92
C SER A 56 7.41 6.72 -29.44
N ARG A 57 6.47 6.11 -30.16
CA ARG A 57 5.11 5.77 -29.72
C ARG A 57 5.17 4.77 -28.55
N THR A 58 5.83 5.14 -27.45
CA THR A 58 5.54 4.53 -26.15
C THR A 58 4.30 5.24 -25.63
N GLY A 59 3.13 4.71 -25.97
CA GLY A 59 1.89 5.16 -25.33
C GLY A 59 2.09 5.20 -23.83
N ASN A 60 1.68 6.29 -23.18
CA ASN A 60 1.84 6.45 -21.74
C ASN A 60 1.27 5.22 -21.04
N GLN A 61 2.12 4.39 -20.43
CA GLN A 61 1.71 3.19 -19.68
C GLN A 61 0.91 3.51 -18.40
N TRP A 62 0.64 4.81 -18.17
CA TRP A 62 0.09 5.36 -16.95
C TRP A 62 -0.98 6.39 -17.28
N ALA A 63 -2.00 6.46 -16.43
CA ALA A 63 -3.00 7.50 -16.44
C ALA A 63 -3.06 8.17 -15.07
N ILE A 64 -3.41 9.46 -15.05
CA ILE A 64 -3.66 10.19 -13.81
C ILE A 64 -5.14 10.01 -13.47
N CYS A 65 -5.45 9.59 -12.25
CA CYS A 65 -6.82 9.53 -11.77
C CYS A 65 -7.44 10.92 -11.70
N THR A 66 -8.52 11.13 -12.43
CA THR A 66 -9.24 12.41 -12.51
C THR A 66 -10.30 12.58 -11.41
N ARG A 67 -10.49 11.58 -10.54
CA ARG A 67 -11.39 11.74 -9.39
C ARG A 67 -10.87 12.85 -8.48
N SER A 68 -11.79 13.70 -8.02
CA SER A 68 -11.48 14.84 -7.16
C SER A 68 -10.68 14.39 -5.94
N GLY A 69 -9.52 15.02 -5.72
CA GLY A 69 -8.64 14.69 -4.60
C GLY A 69 -7.98 13.31 -4.69
N CYS A 70 -7.83 12.70 -5.87
CA CYS A 70 -7.01 11.52 -6.07
C CYS A 70 -5.66 11.88 -6.73
N GLY A 71 -5.67 12.24 -8.02
CA GLY A 71 -4.46 12.65 -8.75
C GLY A 71 -3.34 11.61 -8.75
N GLU A 72 -3.69 10.33 -8.65
CA GLU A 72 -2.74 9.21 -8.59
C GLU A 72 -2.27 8.82 -9.98
N TYR A 73 -0.96 8.59 -10.16
CA TYR A 73 -0.44 7.97 -11.38
C TYR A 73 -0.59 6.45 -11.29
N ILE A 74 -1.45 5.90 -12.14
CA ILE A 74 -1.83 4.48 -12.12
C ILE A 74 -1.40 3.85 -13.44
N MET A 75 -0.78 2.66 -13.43
CA MET A 75 -0.62 1.95 -14.71
C MET A 75 -1.98 1.59 -15.26
N LEU A 76 -2.14 1.63 -16.59
CA LEU A 76 -3.42 1.31 -17.22
C LEU A 76 -3.98 -0.06 -16.80
N GLN A 77 -3.10 -1.05 -16.65
CA GLN A 77 -3.43 -2.41 -16.16
C GLN A 77 -3.90 -2.48 -14.70
N HIS A 78 -3.88 -1.39 -13.93
CA HIS A 78 -4.30 -1.32 -12.52
C HIS A 78 -5.44 -0.34 -12.29
N MET A 79 -6.00 0.23 -13.37
CA MET A 79 -7.09 1.18 -13.26
C MET A 79 -8.29 0.57 -12.55
N ASP A 80 -8.64 -0.68 -12.87
CA ASP A 80 -9.81 -1.34 -12.28
C ASP A 80 -9.68 -1.51 -10.77
N GLU A 81 -8.54 -1.99 -10.27
CA GLU A 81 -8.27 -2.11 -8.83
C GLU A 81 -8.35 -0.75 -8.13
N HIS A 82 -7.77 0.27 -8.75
CA HIS A 82 -7.81 1.63 -8.22
C HIS A 82 -9.26 2.17 -8.15
N LEU A 83 -10.05 1.94 -9.20
CA LEU A 83 -11.46 2.33 -9.25
C LEU A 83 -12.32 1.55 -8.24
N ASP A 84 -12.00 0.28 -7.98
CA ASP A 84 -12.67 -0.55 -6.98
C ASP A 84 -12.49 -0.01 -5.55
N VAL A 85 -11.30 0.49 -5.22
CA VAL A 85 -11.05 1.12 -3.92
C VAL A 85 -11.87 2.42 -3.81
N HIS A 86 -11.94 3.21 -4.87
CA HIS A 86 -12.80 4.38 -4.89
C HIS A 86 -14.29 4.04 -4.73
N ALA A 87 -14.76 3.00 -5.42
CA ALA A 87 -16.13 2.52 -5.27
C ALA A 87 -16.40 2.07 -3.82
N ALA A 88 -15.44 1.40 -3.18
CA ALA A 88 -15.54 1.00 -1.79
C ALA A 88 -15.58 2.19 -0.82
N LEU A 89 -14.75 3.22 -1.05
CA LEU A 89 -14.77 4.45 -0.26
C LEU A 89 -16.13 5.14 -0.36
N THR A 90 -16.63 5.35 -1.59
CA THR A 90 -17.94 5.96 -1.83
C THR A 90 -19.08 5.14 -1.22
N ALA A 91 -19.05 3.81 -1.33
CA ALA A 91 -20.04 2.95 -0.69
C ALA A 91 -20.01 3.09 0.84
N SER A 92 -18.82 3.11 1.45
CA SER A 92 -18.67 3.28 2.91
C SER A 92 -19.17 4.63 3.43
N GLU A 93 -19.14 5.66 2.59
CA GLU A 93 -19.64 7.01 2.89
C GLU A 93 -21.16 7.09 2.67
N PHE A 94 -21.66 6.54 1.56
CA PHE A 94 -23.07 6.51 1.26
C PHE A 94 -23.86 5.68 2.27
N GLU A 95 -23.36 4.50 2.66
CA GLU A 95 -23.93 3.69 3.74
C GLU A 95 -23.90 4.44 5.08
N ALA A 96 -22.91 5.29 5.35
CA ALA A 96 -22.91 6.08 6.57
C ALA A 96 -23.99 7.18 6.55
N HIS A 97 -24.24 7.82 5.41
CA HIS A 97 -25.18 8.94 5.28
C HIS A 97 -26.65 8.54 5.03
N SER A 98 -26.89 7.47 4.29
CA SER A 98 -28.26 7.03 3.92
C SER A 98 -29.12 6.64 5.12
N PHE A 99 -28.48 6.24 6.22
CA PHE A 99 -29.16 5.86 7.47
C PHE A 99 -29.08 6.92 8.58
N GLU A 100 -28.46 8.08 8.31
CA GLU A 100 -28.55 9.28 9.17
C GLU A 100 -29.87 10.03 8.91
N ASN A 101 -30.44 9.92 7.70
CA ASN A 101 -31.70 10.59 7.31
C ASN A 101 -32.99 9.80 7.66
N THR A 102 -32.89 8.71 8.42
CA THR A 102 -34.07 7.98 8.93
C THR A 102 -34.25 8.33 10.41
N GLU A 103 -35.07 9.35 10.67
CA GLU A 103 -35.62 9.65 12.00
C GLU A 103 -36.21 8.36 12.62
N PRO A 104 -35.94 8.06 13.90
CA PRO A 104 -36.54 6.91 14.55
C PRO A 104 -38.02 7.21 14.83
N ASN A 105 -38.91 6.66 14.00
CA ASN A 105 -40.33 6.71 14.25
C ASN A 105 -40.63 5.89 15.53
N SER A 106 -40.86 6.61 16.63
CA SER A 106 -41.17 6.03 17.93
C SER A 106 -42.58 5.44 17.90
N HIS A 107 -42.68 4.12 17.79
CA HIS A 107 -43.86 3.40 18.25
C HIS A 107 -43.49 2.57 19.47
N PHE A 108 -43.90 3.11 20.61
CA PHE A 108 -44.13 2.41 21.86
C PHE A 108 -44.95 1.16 21.61
N ASP A 109 -44.47 0.00 22.06
CA ASP A 109 -45.35 -1.07 22.53
C ASP A 109 -44.88 -1.54 23.91
N LYS A 110 -45.78 -1.35 24.87
CA LYS A 110 -45.67 -1.80 26.26
C LYS A 110 -46.13 -3.25 26.34
N SER A 111 -45.38 -4.10 27.04
CA SER A 111 -45.94 -5.15 27.90
C SER A 111 -44.86 -5.70 28.83
N THR A 112 -44.84 -5.24 30.09
CA THR A 112 -45.32 -5.91 31.32
C THR A 112 -44.47 -7.09 31.84
N HIS A 113 -43.69 -6.75 32.87
CA HIS A 113 -43.18 -7.50 34.02
C HIS A 113 -43.56 -8.98 34.22
N THR A 114 -42.57 -9.77 34.67
CA THR A 114 -42.64 -10.47 35.97
C THR A 114 -41.24 -10.59 36.60
N ASN A 115 -41.13 -10.17 37.86
CA ASN A 115 -40.01 -10.37 38.78
C ASN A 115 -40.42 -11.42 39.80
N VAL A 116 -39.55 -12.39 40.13
CA VAL A 116 -39.32 -12.90 41.51
C VAL A 116 -38.03 -13.76 41.55
N PRO A 117 -37.40 -13.98 42.73
CA PRO A 117 -35.95 -13.86 42.95
C PRO A 117 -35.35 -15.18 43.52
N PHE A 118 -34.23 -15.08 44.26
CA PHE A 118 -33.55 -16.11 45.11
C PHE A 118 -32.56 -17.03 44.36
N GLU A 119 -31.38 -17.40 44.88
CA GLU A 119 -30.75 -17.23 46.19
C GLU A 119 -29.22 -17.51 46.09
N ASN A 120 -28.48 -17.03 47.08
CA ASN A 120 -27.03 -17.18 47.29
C ASN A 120 -26.71 -18.50 48.00
N SER A 121 -25.58 -19.16 47.66
CA SER A 121 -24.70 -20.03 48.50
C SER A 121 -23.72 -20.77 47.56
N GLY A 122 -22.43 -20.99 47.82
CA GLY A 122 -21.60 -20.81 49.00
C GLY A 122 -20.08 -20.89 48.64
N ARG A 123 -19.26 -20.59 49.66
CA ARG A 123 -17.79 -20.73 49.77
C ARG A 123 -17.30 -22.18 49.51
N ASP A 124 -16.04 -22.55 49.23
CA ASP A 124 -14.70 -22.26 49.81
C ASP A 124 -13.62 -22.74 48.80
N GLN A 125 -12.60 -21.94 48.45
CA GLN A 125 -11.19 -21.96 48.91
C GLN A 125 -10.22 -23.07 48.37
N PRO A 126 -8.90 -22.79 48.34
CA PRO A 126 -7.97 -23.26 47.30
C PRO A 126 -7.07 -24.42 47.73
N VAL A 127 -6.42 -25.10 46.77
CA VAL A 127 -5.34 -26.05 47.05
C VAL A 127 -4.11 -25.76 46.20
N SER A 128 -3.01 -25.54 46.91
CA SER A 128 -1.63 -25.34 46.47
C SER A 128 -0.87 -26.65 46.25
N GLY A 129 0.19 -26.60 45.42
CA GLY A 129 1.28 -27.59 45.34
C GLY A 129 1.31 -28.31 43.98
N LEU A 130 2.43 -28.51 43.28
CA LEU A 130 3.82 -28.62 43.68
C LEU A 130 4.73 -28.24 42.49
N ALA A 131 5.88 -27.66 42.80
CA ALA A 131 7.00 -27.51 41.87
C ALA A 131 7.62 -28.88 41.53
N SER A 132 7.99 -29.07 40.27
CA SER A 132 8.95 -30.10 39.87
C SER A 132 9.87 -29.55 38.78
N THR A 133 11.12 -29.34 39.17
CA THR A 133 12.25 -29.02 38.31
C THR A 133 12.73 -30.27 37.62
N ASN A 134 12.73 -30.31 36.28
CA ASN A 134 13.56 -31.23 35.52
C ASN A 134 14.18 -30.50 34.33
N ARG A 135 15.48 -30.20 34.46
CA ARG A 135 16.35 -29.71 33.38
C ARG A 135 16.75 -30.91 32.52
N GLY A 136 16.21 -30.99 31.31
CA GLY A 136 16.68 -31.82 30.20
C GLY A 136 17.17 -30.96 29.04
N PRO A 137 17.98 -31.50 28.10
CA PRO A 137 18.79 -30.70 27.18
C PRO A 137 17.94 -29.94 26.17
N SER A 138 18.31 -28.67 25.95
CA SER A 138 17.68 -27.71 25.03
C SER A 138 17.60 -28.26 23.60
N LYS A 139 16.44 -28.82 23.22
CA LYS A 139 16.06 -28.97 21.81
C LYS A 139 15.71 -27.58 21.30
N ARG A 140 16.55 -27.00 20.45
CA ARG A 140 16.21 -25.76 19.72
C ARG A 140 15.00 -26.06 18.83
N THR A 141 13.84 -25.54 19.21
CA THR A 141 12.63 -25.56 18.38
C THR A 141 12.91 -24.68 17.15
N LEU A 142 12.94 -25.28 15.95
CA LEU A 142 13.01 -24.53 14.70
C LEU A 142 11.76 -23.64 14.62
N HIS A 143 11.95 -22.33 14.50
CA HIS A 143 10.83 -21.40 14.38
C HIS A 143 10.34 -21.44 12.93
N LEU A 144 9.02 -21.38 12.68
CA LEU A 144 8.46 -21.41 11.31
C LEU A 144 9.08 -20.34 10.39
N LEU A 145 9.49 -19.20 10.97
CA LEU A 145 10.18 -18.13 10.28
C LEU A 145 11.61 -18.49 9.80
N ASP A 146 12.27 -19.44 10.47
CA ASP A 146 13.59 -19.93 10.05
C ASP A 146 13.53 -20.70 8.73
N TYR A 147 12.39 -21.36 8.44
CA TYR A 147 12.12 -21.99 7.14
C TYR A 147 12.12 -20.96 6.01
N PHE A 148 11.39 -19.85 6.19
CA PHE A 148 11.30 -18.80 5.17
C PHE A 148 12.55 -17.92 5.08
N THR A 149 13.35 -17.85 6.13
CA THR A 149 14.61 -17.08 6.14
C THR A 149 15.84 -17.91 5.76
N GLY A 150 15.65 -19.17 5.34
CA GLY A 150 16.73 -20.04 4.86
C GLY A 150 17.71 -20.52 5.94
N LYS A 151 17.34 -20.45 7.23
CA LYS A 151 18.20 -20.84 8.37
C LYS A 151 18.15 -22.35 8.63
N SER A 152 18.53 -23.17 7.66
CA SER A 152 18.77 -24.60 7.88
C SER A 152 20.18 -24.85 8.43
N VAL A 153 20.32 -25.86 9.29
CA VAL A 153 21.43 -26.16 10.23
C VAL A 153 22.82 -26.39 9.59
N HIS A 154 23.02 -26.17 8.28
CA HIS A 154 24.34 -26.28 7.65
C HIS A 154 24.84 -25.10 6.82
N GLN A 155 24.14 -23.98 6.75
CA GLN A 155 24.69 -22.75 6.19
C GLN A 155 24.22 -21.56 7.02
N ARG A 156 25.17 -20.73 7.49
CA ARG A 156 24.82 -19.39 7.95
C ARG A 156 24.15 -18.69 6.76
N PRO A 157 22.95 -18.10 6.91
CA PRO A 157 22.50 -17.15 5.93
C PRO A 157 23.44 -15.97 6.08
N ASP A 158 24.26 -15.71 5.06
CA ASP A 158 24.73 -14.36 4.86
C ASP A 158 23.47 -13.48 4.84
N SER A 159 23.41 -12.52 5.77
CA SER A 159 22.55 -11.36 5.61
C SER A 159 22.66 -10.96 4.15
N ALA A 160 21.58 -11.16 3.37
CA ALA A 160 21.64 -11.08 1.93
C ALA A 160 22.26 -9.72 1.56
N HIS A 161 23.56 -9.74 1.23
CA HIS A 161 24.22 -8.60 0.67
C HIS A 161 23.46 -8.35 -0.61
N TYR A 162 22.72 -7.23 -0.65
CA TYR A 162 22.05 -6.78 -1.85
C TYR A 162 23.08 -6.86 -2.98
N ARG A 163 22.87 -7.79 -3.92
CA ARG A 163 23.91 -8.20 -4.87
C ARG A 163 24.23 -7.00 -5.75
N GLU A 164 25.40 -6.40 -5.58
CA GLU A 164 25.88 -5.31 -6.41
C GLU A 164 25.91 -5.76 -7.88
N GLN A 165 25.12 -5.09 -8.73
CA GLN A 165 25.23 -5.26 -10.16
C GLN A 165 26.47 -4.52 -10.67
N MET A 166 27.28 -5.21 -11.48
CA MET A 166 28.37 -4.57 -12.21
C MET A 166 27.76 -3.78 -13.38
N ASP A 167 27.80 -2.45 -13.25
CA ASP A 167 27.29 -1.44 -14.18
C ASP A 167 25.75 -1.45 -14.35
N PRO A 168 25.00 -0.91 -13.36
CA PRO A 168 23.54 -0.99 -13.35
C PRO A 168 22.85 -0.14 -14.44
N GLY A 169 23.61 0.69 -15.17
CA GLY A 169 23.04 1.65 -16.11
C GLY A 169 22.08 2.65 -15.45
N ARG A 170 21.31 3.36 -16.26
CA ARG A 170 20.29 4.31 -15.78
C ARG A 170 18.90 3.73 -15.95
N LEU A 171 18.09 3.75 -14.90
CA LEU A 171 16.71 3.29 -14.92
C LEU A 171 15.82 4.25 -15.73
N GLY A 172 14.68 3.72 -16.19
CA GLY A 172 13.77 4.42 -17.07
C GLY A 172 12.48 4.88 -16.37
N LYS A 173 11.52 5.32 -17.19
CA LYS A 173 10.15 5.65 -16.75
C LYS A 173 9.39 4.47 -16.14
N ARG A 174 9.86 3.24 -16.36
CA ARG A 174 9.25 2.02 -15.85
C ARG A 174 9.43 1.88 -14.34
N GLU A 175 10.61 2.23 -13.83
CA GLU A 175 10.99 2.15 -12.42
C GLU A 175 10.83 3.49 -11.71
N LEU A 176 11.28 4.58 -12.33
CA LEU A 176 11.35 5.91 -11.70
C LEU A 176 10.07 6.75 -11.91
N GLY A 177 9.08 6.20 -12.61
CA GLY A 177 7.82 6.86 -12.91
C GLY A 177 7.90 7.91 -14.02
N PRO A 178 6.83 8.72 -14.21
CA PRO A 178 6.72 9.68 -15.31
C PRO A 178 7.82 10.75 -15.32
N HIS A 179 8.43 11.02 -14.14
CA HIS A 179 9.46 12.04 -13.93
C HIS A 179 10.89 11.47 -13.87
N ALA A 180 11.13 10.27 -14.42
CA ALA A 180 12.42 9.57 -14.40
C ALA A 180 13.65 10.43 -14.75
N PHE A 181 13.49 11.38 -15.68
CA PHE A 181 14.58 12.21 -16.18
C PHE A 181 14.51 13.66 -15.69
N GLU A 182 13.60 13.96 -14.76
CA GLU A 182 13.46 15.28 -14.17
C GLU A 182 14.73 15.67 -13.40
N LYS A 183 15.21 16.90 -13.62
CA LYS A 183 16.33 17.48 -12.88
C LYS A 183 15.89 18.22 -11.62
N LYS A 184 14.69 18.82 -11.66
CA LYS A 184 14.13 19.60 -10.56
C LYS A 184 12.59 19.61 -10.68
N MET A 185 11.92 19.38 -9.57
CA MET A 185 10.46 19.44 -9.46
C MET A 185 9.95 20.89 -9.54
N PRO A 186 8.69 21.08 -9.96
CA PRO A 186 8.03 22.39 -9.88
C PRO A 186 8.03 22.99 -8.47
N GLY A 187 8.03 24.33 -8.40
CA GLY A 187 8.14 25.06 -7.13
C GLY A 187 6.92 24.87 -6.21
N ASP A 188 5.73 24.81 -6.79
CA ASP A 188 4.46 24.53 -6.11
C ASP A 188 4.45 23.11 -5.53
N VAL A 189 4.92 22.10 -6.25
CA VAL A 189 5.06 20.73 -5.72
C VAL A 189 6.01 20.74 -4.51
N ARG A 190 7.15 21.42 -4.63
CA ARG A 190 8.14 21.52 -3.54
C ARG A 190 7.55 22.19 -2.30
N GLU A 191 6.82 23.30 -2.46
CA GLU A 191 6.16 24.02 -1.37
C GLU A 191 5.11 23.13 -0.69
N ARG A 192 4.28 22.43 -1.47
CA ARG A 192 3.29 21.48 -0.92
C ARG A 192 3.94 20.35 -0.11
N LEU A 193 5.09 19.83 -0.53
CA LEU A 193 5.81 18.79 0.22
C LEU A 193 6.44 19.32 1.53
N LEU A 194 6.74 20.62 1.61
CA LEU A 194 7.24 21.25 2.83
C LEU A 194 6.10 21.52 3.81
N ASP A 195 4.98 22.05 3.31
CA ASP A 195 3.96 22.66 4.17
C ASP A 195 2.73 21.78 4.40
N GLY A 196 2.45 20.83 3.49
CA GLY A 196 1.22 20.04 3.47
C GLY A 196 1.06 19.04 4.62
N ALA A 197 2.13 18.80 5.39
CA ALA A 197 2.15 17.91 6.55
C ALA A 197 2.74 18.58 7.80
N LEU A 198 2.73 19.92 7.87
CA LEU A 198 3.17 20.61 9.08
C LEU A 198 2.19 20.36 10.24
N PRO A 199 2.69 20.05 11.45
CA PRO A 199 1.85 19.94 12.63
C PRO A 199 1.11 21.25 12.92
N ARG A 200 -0.19 21.14 13.21
CA ARG A 200 -1.04 22.26 13.62
C ARG A 200 -1.66 21.97 14.97
N GLU A 201 -1.69 22.99 15.81
CA GLU A 201 -2.36 22.95 17.11
C GLU A 201 -3.84 23.25 16.90
N VAL A 202 -4.71 22.33 17.31
CA VAL A 202 -6.16 22.51 17.29
C VAL A 202 -6.73 22.33 18.68
N ASN A 203 -7.73 23.14 19.00
CA ASN A 203 -8.52 22.93 20.22
C ASN A 203 -9.67 21.97 19.88
N SER A 204 -9.70 20.83 20.53
CA SER A 204 -10.77 19.84 20.43
C SER A 204 -11.52 19.74 21.77
N ILE A 205 -12.77 19.27 21.74
CA ILE A 205 -13.54 19.02 22.96
C ILE A 205 -13.38 17.54 23.29
N GLY A 206 -12.77 17.25 24.43
CA GLY A 206 -12.63 15.89 24.96
C GLY A 206 -13.96 15.26 25.35
N ARG A 207 -13.95 13.95 25.58
CA ARG A 207 -15.15 13.20 26.01
C ARG A 207 -15.75 13.68 27.34
N ASN A 208 -14.94 14.35 28.16
CA ASN A 208 -15.33 14.99 29.42
C ASN A 208 -15.81 16.44 29.23
N HIS A 209 -16.10 16.86 27.98
CA HIS A 209 -16.46 18.23 27.61
C HIS A 209 -15.40 19.30 27.94
N MET A 210 -14.16 18.90 28.21
CA MET A 210 -13.06 19.84 28.42
C MET A 210 -12.36 20.17 27.11
N LEU A 211 -11.86 21.40 27.00
CA LEU A 211 -11.01 21.81 25.88
C LEU A 211 -9.66 21.10 26.01
N ILE A 212 -9.28 20.34 24.99
CA ILE A 212 -7.98 19.68 24.87
C ILE A 212 -7.26 20.33 23.69
N ARG A 213 -6.00 20.68 23.92
CA ARG A 213 -5.12 21.13 22.85
C ARG A 213 -4.44 19.92 22.24
N GLU A 214 -4.69 19.67 20.96
CA GLU A 214 -4.21 18.51 20.24
C GLU A 214 -3.35 18.95 19.04
N THR A 215 -2.21 18.31 18.87
CA THR A 215 -1.37 18.48 17.68
C THR A 215 -1.85 17.52 16.60
N ILE A 216 -2.37 18.05 15.50
CA ILE A 216 -2.80 17.27 14.33
C ILE A 216 -1.82 17.45 13.16
N VAL A 217 -1.65 16.39 12.38
CA VAL A 217 -0.93 16.43 11.09
C VAL A 217 -1.92 16.01 10.02
N GLU A 218 -2.13 16.85 9.02
CA GLU A 218 -3.28 16.77 8.10
C GLU A 218 -3.36 15.46 7.30
N ASN A 219 -2.21 14.86 7.01
CA ASN A 219 -2.10 13.62 6.24
C ASN A 219 -1.88 12.37 7.11
N GLU A 220 -1.83 12.50 8.44
CA GLU A 220 -1.71 11.35 9.36
C GLU A 220 -3.09 10.95 9.92
N THR A 221 -3.32 9.67 10.14
CA THR A 221 -4.46 9.16 10.92
C THR A 221 -4.00 8.06 11.86
N ALA A 222 -4.04 8.33 13.17
CA ALA A 222 -3.73 7.37 14.21
C ALA A 222 -4.91 6.42 14.49
N HIS A 223 -4.64 5.31 15.18
CA HIS A 223 -5.65 4.38 15.71
C HIS A 223 -6.54 3.67 14.68
N VAL A 224 -6.14 3.66 13.40
CA VAL A 224 -6.85 2.89 12.35
C VAL A 224 -6.77 1.39 12.66
N ILE A 225 -5.59 0.84 12.98
CA ILE A 225 -5.41 -0.60 13.27
C ILE A 225 -6.35 -1.11 14.38
N PRO A 226 -6.46 -0.46 15.56
CA PRO A 226 -7.45 -0.84 16.56
C PRO A 226 -8.89 -0.91 16.05
N VAL A 227 -9.30 -0.01 15.14
CA VAL A 227 -10.64 -0.06 14.52
C VAL A 227 -10.77 -1.26 13.60
N LEU A 228 -9.79 -1.50 12.72
CA LEU A 228 -9.79 -2.65 11.81
C LEU A 228 -9.81 -3.97 12.58
N ALA A 229 -9.00 -4.10 13.65
CA ALA A 229 -9.02 -5.26 14.53
C ALA A 229 -10.40 -5.52 15.15
N ARG A 230 -11.10 -4.46 15.56
CA ARG A 230 -12.48 -4.59 16.07
C ARG A 230 -13.47 -5.04 14.99
N LEU A 231 -13.34 -4.54 13.77
CA LEU A 231 -14.20 -4.90 12.64
C LEU A 231 -13.95 -6.35 12.20
N CYS A 232 -12.68 -6.76 12.04
CA CYS A 232 -12.30 -8.12 11.70
C CYS A 232 -12.73 -9.13 12.77
N ALA A 233 -12.68 -8.78 14.06
CA ALA A 233 -13.18 -9.63 15.15
C ALA A 233 -14.70 -9.81 15.11
N ALA A 234 -15.45 -8.85 14.57
CA ALA A 234 -16.90 -8.92 14.42
C ALA A 234 -17.33 -9.69 13.15
N ASP A 235 -16.44 -9.81 12.17
CA ASP A 235 -16.69 -10.54 10.93
C ASP A 235 -16.64 -12.06 11.18
N LYS A 236 -17.82 -12.70 11.16
CA LYS A 236 -17.99 -14.13 11.42
C LYS A 236 -17.36 -15.03 10.35
N THR A 237 -16.98 -14.48 9.20
CA THR A 237 -16.29 -15.21 8.12
C THR A 237 -14.80 -15.38 8.39
N ASN A 238 -14.24 -14.62 9.34
CA ASN A 238 -12.83 -14.70 9.70
C ASN A 238 -12.54 -15.95 10.53
N ARG A 239 -11.44 -16.62 10.16
CA ARG A 239 -10.80 -17.65 10.98
C ARG A 239 -9.81 -17.00 11.94
N ALA A 240 -8.94 -16.15 11.42
CA ALA A 240 -7.99 -15.36 12.19
C ALA A 240 -7.63 -14.08 11.45
N THR A 241 -7.23 -13.06 12.18
CA THR A 241 -6.61 -11.85 11.63
C THR A 241 -5.47 -11.43 12.53
N TYR A 242 -4.31 -11.17 11.94
CA TYR A 242 -3.13 -10.68 12.65
C TYR A 242 -2.82 -9.27 12.21
N PHE A 243 -2.50 -8.39 13.14
CA PHE A 243 -2.06 -7.02 12.88
C PHE A 243 -0.69 -6.76 13.48
N CYS A 244 0.07 -5.86 12.87
CA CYS A 244 1.25 -5.26 13.46
C CYS A 244 0.89 -4.37 14.66
N HIS A 245 1.91 -3.76 15.26
CA HIS A 245 1.79 -2.88 16.41
C HIS A 245 0.75 -1.75 16.19
N PRO A 246 -0.15 -1.48 17.15
CA PRO A 246 -1.31 -0.61 16.96
C PRO A 246 -0.99 0.88 16.80
N SER A 247 0.25 1.29 17.02
CA SER A 247 0.70 2.69 16.92
C SER A 247 0.95 3.16 15.50
N VAL A 248 1.04 2.25 14.52
CA VAL A 248 1.29 2.61 13.12
C VAL A 248 0.18 3.55 12.67
N LYS A 249 0.56 4.73 12.20
CA LYS A 249 -0.37 5.70 11.66
C LYS A 249 -0.52 5.50 10.16
N HIS A 250 -1.75 5.64 9.66
CA HIS A 250 -1.96 5.72 8.22
C HIS A 250 -1.51 7.10 7.72
N ILE A 251 -0.74 7.13 6.64
CA ILE A 251 -0.27 8.37 6.00
C ILE A 251 -0.81 8.43 4.58
N ARG A 252 -1.70 9.39 4.32
CA ARG A 252 -2.18 9.63 2.95
C ARG A 252 -1.22 10.56 2.18
N LYS A 253 -1.33 10.55 0.86
CA LYS A 253 -0.64 11.48 -0.02
C LYS A 253 -0.96 12.93 0.30
N ILE A 254 0.06 13.78 0.17
CA ILE A 254 -0.12 15.23 0.07
C ILE A 254 -0.63 15.52 -1.34
N TYR A 255 -1.63 16.39 -1.45
CA TYR A 255 -2.16 16.81 -2.74
C TYR A 255 -1.20 17.78 -3.43
N CYS A 256 -0.48 17.25 -4.43
CA CYS A 256 0.40 17.96 -5.36
C CYS A 256 0.63 17.11 -6.61
N ASP A 257 1.19 17.69 -7.67
CA ASP A 257 1.55 16.96 -8.89
C ASP A 257 2.78 16.05 -8.68
N GLY A 258 2.54 14.75 -8.53
CA GLY A 258 3.58 13.73 -8.33
C GLY A 258 3.13 12.62 -7.39
N ASN A 259 3.85 11.50 -7.44
CA ASN A 259 3.62 10.35 -6.57
C ASN A 259 4.87 10.04 -5.76
N PHE A 260 4.70 9.92 -4.45
CA PHE A 260 5.79 9.73 -3.48
C PHE A 260 5.50 8.56 -2.53
N CYS A 261 4.78 7.53 -3.02
CA CYS A 261 4.29 6.41 -2.21
C CYS A 261 5.41 5.68 -1.45
N GLY A 262 6.59 5.47 -2.06
CA GLY A 262 7.74 4.88 -1.36
C GLY A 262 8.16 5.70 -0.12
N TYR A 263 8.18 7.03 -0.23
CA TYR A 263 8.52 7.92 0.90
C TYR A 263 7.44 7.87 1.98
N TRP A 264 6.16 7.95 1.62
CA TRP A 264 5.06 7.87 2.59
C TRP A 264 4.99 6.50 3.28
N SER A 265 5.32 5.42 2.58
CA SER A 265 5.42 4.07 3.16
C SER A 265 6.56 3.97 4.18
N ILE A 266 7.74 4.56 3.90
CA ILE A 266 8.81 4.67 4.90
C ILE A 266 8.34 5.50 6.10
N GLN A 267 7.66 6.63 5.88
CA GLN A 267 7.11 7.43 7.00
C GLN A 267 6.16 6.60 7.89
N MET A 268 5.34 5.71 7.33
CA MET A 268 4.50 4.81 8.12
C MET A 268 5.35 3.85 8.97
N LEU A 269 6.44 3.28 8.45
CA LEU A 269 7.39 2.51 9.26
C LEU A 269 7.99 3.35 10.41
N LEU A 270 8.34 4.60 10.13
CA LEU A 270 8.88 5.52 11.13
C LEU A 270 7.87 5.86 12.24
N THR A 271 6.56 5.86 11.97
CA THR A 271 5.55 6.05 13.01
C THR A 271 5.61 4.95 14.07
N PHE A 272 5.85 3.71 13.65
CA PHE A 272 6.08 2.58 14.55
C PHE A 272 7.38 2.74 15.32
N LEU A 273 8.50 2.95 14.64
CA LEU A 273 9.83 3.06 15.26
C LEU A 273 9.89 4.20 16.28
N ARG A 274 9.25 5.34 16.00
CA ARG A 274 9.14 6.45 16.94
C ARG A 274 8.31 6.07 18.16
N SER A 275 7.21 5.35 17.97
CA SER A 275 6.31 4.96 19.06
C SER A 275 6.94 3.99 20.06
N ILE A 276 7.84 3.12 19.60
CA ILE A 276 8.56 2.16 20.46
C ILE A 276 9.87 2.74 21.01
N GLY A 277 10.15 4.02 20.76
CA GLY A 277 11.33 4.71 21.29
C GLY A 277 12.64 4.44 20.54
N SER A 278 12.62 3.76 19.38
CA SER A 278 13.82 3.49 18.58
C SER A 278 14.40 4.72 17.86
N LEU A 279 13.68 5.84 17.87
CA LEU A 279 14.08 7.09 17.22
C LEU A 279 13.97 8.29 18.19
N PRO A 280 14.75 8.32 19.29
CA PRO A 280 14.58 9.31 20.36
C PRO A 280 14.85 10.76 19.91
N HIS A 281 15.65 10.95 18.87
CA HIS A 281 15.98 12.27 18.33
C HIS A 281 14.99 12.75 17.25
N MET A 282 14.10 11.88 16.74
CA MET A 282 13.13 12.22 15.70
C MET A 282 11.82 12.73 16.31
N ARG A 283 11.76 14.04 16.59
CA ARG A 283 10.56 14.68 17.16
C ARG A 283 9.37 14.68 16.19
N GLN A 284 9.64 14.86 14.90
CA GLN A 284 8.64 14.90 13.82
C GLN A 284 9.06 13.97 12.70
N LEU A 285 8.11 13.50 11.90
CA LEU A 285 8.44 12.71 10.72
C LEU A 285 9.13 13.61 9.68
N PRO A 286 10.18 13.11 9.01
CA PRO A 286 10.85 13.86 7.95
C PRO A 286 9.94 13.98 6.74
N ASN A 287 9.93 15.14 6.08
CA ASN A 287 9.22 15.30 4.82
C ASN A 287 9.98 14.61 3.67
N VAL A 288 9.34 14.52 2.50
CA VAL A 288 9.91 13.85 1.31
C VAL A 288 11.28 14.42 0.93
N LEU A 289 11.47 15.74 0.99
CA LEU A 289 12.73 16.38 0.61
C LEU A 289 13.86 16.02 1.59
N GLN A 290 13.58 16.05 2.89
CA GLN A 290 14.54 15.62 3.92
C GLN A 290 14.91 14.14 3.77
N MET A 291 13.95 13.31 3.36
CA MET A 291 14.22 11.89 3.08
C MET A 291 15.09 11.70 1.85
N GLN A 292 14.86 12.47 0.77
CA GLN A 292 15.73 12.48 -0.40
C GLN A 292 17.17 12.83 -0.01
N ASP A 293 17.36 13.89 0.78
CA ASP A 293 18.68 14.30 1.25
C ASP A 293 19.36 13.20 2.08
N THR A 294 18.59 12.51 2.94
CA THR A 294 19.11 11.39 3.75
C THR A 294 19.49 10.19 2.88
N ILE A 295 18.70 9.86 1.85
CA ILE A 295 19.01 8.76 0.92
C ILE A 295 20.27 9.09 0.12
N GLU A 296 20.40 10.30 -0.43
CA GLU A 296 21.61 10.68 -1.16
C GLU A 296 22.84 10.76 -0.25
N GLN A 297 22.67 11.14 1.01
CA GLN A 297 23.72 11.07 2.02
C GLN A 297 24.16 9.61 2.25
N ALA A 298 23.22 8.66 2.30
CA ALA A 298 23.53 7.23 2.39
C ALA A 298 24.40 6.78 1.22
N TRP A 299 24.06 7.19 0.00
CA TRP A 299 24.84 6.88 -1.19
C TRP A 299 26.26 7.46 -1.12
N ASN A 300 26.40 8.70 -0.64
CA ASN A 300 27.71 9.33 -0.44
C ASN A 300 28.54 8.62 0.65
N ASN A 301 27.88 7.91 1.58
CA ASN A 301 28.49 7.06 2.61
C ASN A 301 28.69 5.61 2.14
N ASN A 302 28.61 5.33 0.84
CA ASN A 302 28.75 4.00 0.22
C ASN A 302 27.69 2.97 0.64
N ILE A 303 26.51 3.43 1.07
CA ILE A 303 25.35 2.56 1.32
C ILE A 303 24.48 2.60 0.06
N CYS A 304 24.25 1.46 -0.61
CA CYS A 304 23.45 1.39 -1.84
C CYS A 304 23.86 2.43 -2.91
N SER A 305 25.16 2.73 -3.03
CA SER A 305 25.67 3.85 -3.84
C SER A 305 25.38 3.71 -5.34
N TYR A 306 25.17 2.48 -5.84
CA TYR A 306 24.78 2.20 -7.22
C TYR A 306 23.45 2.87 -7.60
N SER A 307 22.51 3.02 -6.65
CA SER A 307 21.22 3.66 -6.86
C SER A 307 21.33 5.12 -7.27
N LYS A 308 22.44 5.79 -6.93
CA LYS A 308 22.75 7.15 -7.42
C LYS A 308 22.89 7.19 -8.94
N THR A 309 23.55 6.18 -9.52
CA THR A 309 23.72 6.04 -10.97
C THR A 309 22.40 5.64 -11.63
N GLU A 310 21.71 4.65 -11.07
CA GLU A 310 20.43 4.15 -11.56
C GLU A 310 19.38 5.26 -11.68
N THR A 311 19.27 6.10 -10.66
CA THR A 311 18.27 7.17 -10.58
C THR A 311 18.73 8.46 -11.28
N GLY A 312 20.04 8.67 -11.38
CA GLY A 312 20.64 9.95 -11.74
C GLY A 312 20.40 11.04 -10.68
N GLY A 313 20.25 10.67 -9.42
CA GLY A 313 19.90 11.55 -8.30
C GLY A 313 18.38 11.73 -8.13
N ILE A 314 17.92 11.81 -6.88
CA ILE A 314 16.52 11.95 -6.51
C ILE A 314 16.20 13.29 -5.82
N CYS A 315 17.20 13.96 -5.23
CA CYS A 315 17.03 15.22 -4.51
C CYS A 315 16.33 16.29 -5.34
N GLY A 316 15.23 16.81 -4.81
CA GLY A 316 14.45 17.85 -5.46
C GLY A 316 13.72 17.39 -6.72
N THR A 317 13.45 16.08 -6.87
CA THR A 317 12.73 15.53 -8.05
C THR A 317 11.53 14.68 -7.64
N ARG A 318 10.64 14.40 -8.60
CA ARG A 318 9.43 13.58 -8.42
C ARG A 318 9.63 12.10 -8.79
N LYS A 319 10.89 11.65 -8.79
CA LYS A 319 11.23 10.25 -9.09
C LYS A 319 10.66 9.35 -8.01
N TRP A 320 10.10 8.24 -8.46
CA TRP A 320 9.71 7.16 -7.57
C TRP A 320 10.96 6.50 -6.98
N ILE A 321 10.77 5.90 -5.82
CA ILE A 321 11.79 5.14 -5.12
C ILE A 321 11.28 3.74 -4.83
N GLY A 322 12.20 2.81 -4.62
CA GLY A 322 11.91 1.41 -4.32
C GLY A 322 12.53 0.93 -3.02
N THR A 323 12.68 -0.38 -2.91
CA THR A 323 13.26 -1.05 -1.74
C THR A 323 14.71 -0.63 -1.50
N ALA A 324 15.50 -0.39 -2.56
CA ALA A 324 16.89 0.04 -2.46
C ALA A 324 17.04 1.38 -1.72
N GLU A 325 16.23 2.39 -2.07
CA GLU A 325 16.23 3.67 -1.37
C GLU A 325 15.68 3.55 0.06
N ALA A 326 14.67 2.73 0.28
CA ALA A 326 14.14 2.48 1.63
C ALA A 326 15.19 1.82 2.54
N VAL A 327 15.95 0.87 2.00
CA VAL A 327 17.11 0.25 2.67
C VAL A 327 18.18 1.30 2.95
N ALA A 328 18.57 2.10 1.96
CA ALA A 328 19.55 3.17 2.13
C ALA A 328 19.16 4.14 3.25
N TYR A 329 17.87 4.51 3.30
CA TYR A 329 17.31 5.37 4.32
C TYR A 329 17.41 4.76 5.74
N LEU A 330 16.94 3.52 5.94
CA LEU A 330 17.00 2.86 7.25
C LEU A 330 18.45 2.62 7.70
N ALA A 331 19.32 2.19 6.78
CA ALA A 331 20.73 1.97 7.05
C ALA A 331 21.46 3.26 7.45
N GLN A 332 21.17 4.38 6.78
CA GLN A 332 21.72 5.70 7.14
C GLN A 332 21.29 6.17 8.53
N LEU A 333 20.10 5.77 8.99
CA LEU A 333 19.64 6.03 10.36
C LEU A 333 20.18 5.02 11.38
N GLY A 334 20.99 4.04 10.96
CA GLY A 334 21.49 2.97 11.82
C GLY A 334 20.41 2.01 12.31
N ILE A 335 19.27 1.93 11.61
CA ILE A 335 18.16 1.04 11.96
C ILE A 335 18.42 -0.33 11.33
N PRO A 336 18.54 -1.41 12.11
CA PRO A 336 18.61 -2.76 11.58
C PRO A 336 17.35 -3.10 10.80
N TYR A 337 17.50 -3.83 9.70
CA TYR A 337 16.38 -4.17 8.83
C TYR A 337 16.53 -5.57 8.25
N HIS A 338 15.42 -6.10 7.76
CA HIS A 338 15.38 -7.31 6.94
C HIS A 338 14.66 -6.99 5.64
N ALA A 339 15.31 -7.29 4.51
CA ALA A 339 14.78 -7.12 3.18
C ALA A 339 14.82 -8.45 2.43
N MET A 340 13.78 -8.74 1.66
CA MET A 340 13.72 -9.96 0.84
C MET A 340 12.83 -9.75 -0.38
N GLY A 341 13.12 -10.51 -1.45
CA GLY A 341 12.32 -10.53 -2.67
C GLY A 341 11.59 -11.87 -2.82
N PHE A 342 10.42 -11.82 -3.44
CA PHE A 342 9.64 -12.96 -3.89
C PHE A 342 9.50 -12.85 -5.39
N LYS A 343 9.76 -13.92 -6.13
CA LYS A 343 9.62 -13.99 -7.58
C LYS A 343 8.91 -15.28 -7.96
N ASN A 344 8.20 -15.29 -9.08
CA ASN A 344 7.64 -16.52 -9.62
C ASN A 344 8.81 -17.45 -9.98
N GLU A 345 8.73 -18.67 -9.49
CA GLU A 345 9.59 -19.78 -9.89
C GLU A 345 8.72 -20.83 -10.60
N ASP A 346 9.33 -21.85 -11.22
CA ASP A 346 8.63 -22.78 -12.12
C ASP A 346 7.37 -23.42 -11.50
N GLU A 347 7.40 -23.73 -10.20
CA GLU A 347 6.29 -24.36 -9.47
C GLU A 347 5.65 -23.46 -8.39
N ASP A 348 6.29 -22.33 -8.05
CA ASP A 348 5.90 -21.49 -6.92
C ASP A 348 5.58 -20.04 -7.35
N LEU A 349 4.38 -19.58 -6.98
CA LEU A 349 3.96 -18.21 -7.23
C LEU A 349 4.52 -17.25 -6.16
N ALA A 350 5.06 -16.11 -6.60
CA ALA A 350 5.60 -15.06 -5.72
C ALA A 350 4.56 -14.61 -4.67
N VAL A 351 3.29 -14.50 -5.09
CA VAL A 351 2.20 -14.09 -4.21
C VAL A 351 1.94 -15.12 -3.11
N THR A 352 2.00 -16.41 -3.41
CA THR A 352 1.79 -17.47 -2.41
C THR A 352 2.89 -17.40 -1.35
N ALA A 353 4.15 -17.32 -1.80
CA ALA A 353 5.31 -17.19 -0.92
C ALA A 353 5.25 -15.93 -0.05
N LEU A 354 4.82 -14.78 -0.62
CA LEU A 354 4.60 -13.54 0.12
C LEU A 354 3.56 -13.73 1.23
N PHE A 355 2.40 -14.32 0.92
CA PHE A 355 1.34 -14.50 1.90
C PHE A 355 1.73 -15.51 3.00
N ASP A 356 2.41 -16.59 2.63
CA ASP A 356 2.93 -17.57 3.59
C ASP A 356 3.94 -16.92 4.54
N TYR A 357 4.87 -16.13 4.00
CA TYR A 357 5.83 -15.38 4.79
C TYR A 357 5.16 -14.41 5.75
N VAL A 358 4.23 -13.58 5.26
CA VAL A 358 3.55 -12.56 6.08
C VAL A 358 2.71 -13.22 7.17
N GLU A 359 2.03 -14.32 6.87
CA GLU A 359 1.26 -15.07 7.87
C GLU A 359 2.18 -15.64 8.95
N ALA A 360 3.30 -16.29 8.55
CA ALA A 360 4.29 -16.80 9.48
C ALA A 360 4.94 -15.68 10.32
N PHE A 361 5.22 -14.53 9.72
CA PHE A 361 5.78 -13.36 10.40
C PHE A 361 4.86 -12.89 11.52
N TYR A 362 3.59 -12.60 11.24
CA TYR A 362 2.70 -12.14 12.30
C TYR A 362 2.31 -13.23 13.29
N LEU A 363 2.27 -14.50 12.87
CA LEU A 363 2.12 -15.63 13.79
C LEU A 363 3.26 -15.72 14.80
N SER A 364 4.49 -15.32 14.44
CA SER A 364 5.64 -15.33 15.35
C SER A 364 5.45 -14.43 16.58
N GLY A 365 4.60 -13.40 16.47
CA GLY A 365 4.31 -12.46 17.56
C GLY A 365 3.01 -12.76 18.30
N ILE A 366 2.42 -13.95 18.13
CA ILE A 366 1.07 -14.24 18.66
C ILE A 366 1.05 -14.37 20.19
N GLU A 367 2.14 -14.84 20.81
CA GLU A 367 2.21 -15.08 22.26
C GLU A 367 2.02 -13.79 23.07
N THR A 368 2.55 -12.67 22.56
CA THR A 368 2.41 -11.35 23.20
C THR A 368 1.26 -10.54 22.63
N ALA A 369 0.48 -11.09 21.69
CA ALA A 369 -0.55 -10.35 20.98
C ALA A 369 -1.79 -10.10 21.85
N LYS A 370 -2.29 -8.86 21.78
CA LYS A 370 -3.61 -8.53 22.33
C LYS A 370 -4.68 -9.18 21.48
N THR A 371 -5.47 -10.06 22.09
CA THR A 371 -6.49 -10.86 21.38
C THR A 371 -7.91 -10.31 21.62
N ARG A 372 -8.69 -10.22 20.55
CA ARG A 372 -10.12 -9.90 20.55
C ARG A 372 -10.85 -10.82 19.58
N GLY A 373 -11.52 -11.85 20.08
CA GLY A 373 -12.18 -12.84 19.23
C GLY A 373 -11.15 -13.50 18.31
N THR A 374 -11.38 -13.42 16.99
CA THR A 374 -10.47 -13.93 15.95
C THR A 374 -9.37 -12.95 15.54
N SER A 375 -9.28 -11.77 16.16
CA SER A 375 -8.27 -10.76 15.82
C SER A 375 -7.17 -10.68 16.88
N HIS A 376 -5.92 -10.68 16.44
CA HIS A 376 -4.71 -10.63 17.24
C HIS A 376 -3.87 -9.42 16.81
N THR A 377 -3.59 -8.51 17.73
CA THR A 377 -2.71 -7.36 17.49
C THR A 377 -1.37 -7.64 18.16
N THR A 378 -0.33 -7.83 17.36
CA THR A 378 1.03 -8.15 17.79
C THR A 378 1.80 -6.89 18.16
N GLU A 379 3.00 -7.06 18.73
CA GLU A 379 3.96 -5.98 18.95
C GLU A 379 4.96 -5.82 17.77
N LEU A 380 4.74 -6.56 16.67
CA LEU A 380 5.66 -6.61 15.53
C LEU A 380 5.54 -5.37 14.64
N ALA A 381 6.61 -5.11 13.88
CA ALA A 381 6.66 -4.02 12.92
C ALA A 381 5.66 -4.19 11.76
N PRO A 382 5.17 -3.09 11.15
CA PRO A 382 4.59 -3.15 9.81
C PRO A 382 5.65 -3.53 8.78
N ILE A 383 5.21 -4.00 7.60
CA ILE A 383 6.09 -4.42 6.51
C ILE A 383 5.90 -3.48 5.32
N TYR A 384 6.98 -2.83 4.86
CA TYR A 384 6.98 -2.13 3.58
C TYR A 384 6.90 -3.16 2.45
N LEU A 385 6.01 -2.93 1.50
CA LEU A 385 5.78 -3.79 0.35
C LEU A 385 6.03 -2.99 -0.93
N GLN A 386 7.00 -3.43 -1.71
CA GLN A 386 7.23 -2.98 -3.07
C GLN A 386 6.60 -3.97 -4.04
N ARG A 387 5.89 -3.42 -5.01
CA ARG A 387 5.67 -4.06 -6.31
C ARG A 387 6.03 -3.07 -7.40
N ARG A 388 6.03 -3.52 -8.65
CA ARG A 388 6.29 -2.62 -9.78
C ARG A 388 5.31 -1.45 -9.80
N GLY A 389 5.86 -0.23 -9.74
CA GLY A 389 5.14 1.04 -9.84
C GLY A 389 4.29 1.46 -8.64
N HIS A 390 4.32 0.75 -7.52
CA HIS A 390 3.65 1.21 -6.29
C HIS A 390 4.26 0.61 -5.04
N SER A 391 4.25 1.39 -3.97
CA SER A 391 4.71 0.99 -2.64
C SER A 391 3.58 1.16 -1.65
N MET A 392 3.43 0.17 -0.77
CA MET A 392 2.38 0.12 0.26
C MET A 392 2.97 -0.40 1.57
N VAL A 393 2.16 -0.45 2.63
CA VAL A 393 2.55 -1.01 3.91
C VAL A 393 1.57 -2.08 4.36
N ILE A 394 2.05 -3.31 4.50
CA ILE A 394 1.28 -4.40 5.09
C ILE A 394 1.25 -4.18 6.61
N ILE A 395 0.04 -4.01 7.12
CA ILE A 395 -0.26 -3.85 8.55
C ILE A 395 -0.78 -5.13 9.20
N GLY A 396 -0.96 -6.20 8.41
CA GLY A 396 -1.51 -7.46 8.90
C GLY A 396 -1.91 -8.43 7.80
N LEU A 397 -2.50 -9.55 8.22
CA LEU A 397 -3.07 -10.57 7.34
C LEU A 397 -4.36 -11.12 7.93
N GLU A 398 -5.36 -11.31 7.08
CA GLU A 398 -6.64 -11.91 7.39
C GLU A 398 -6.77 -13.26 6.70
N ARG A 399 -7.10 -14.32 7.45
CA ARG A 399 -7.47 -15.63 6.93
C ARG A 399 -8.95 -15.90 7.16
N LYS A 400 -9.67 -16.16 6.08
CA LYS A 400 -11.09 -16.53 6.08
C LYS A 400 -11.28 -18.02 6.41
N LYS A 401 -12.48 -18.38 6.86
CA LYS A 401 -12.86 -19.78 7.15
C LYS A 401 -12.84 -20.69 5.91
N ASN A 402 -13.09 -20.14 4.72
CA ASN A 402 -12.99 -20.85 3.44
C ASN A 402 -11.53 -21.01 2.97
N GLY A 403 -10.55 -20.54 3.74
CA GLY A 403 -9.12 -20.63 3.42
C GLY A 403 -8.56 -19.43 2.67
N SER A 404 -9.40 -18.55 2.10
CA SER A 404 -8.91 -17.38 1.38
C SER A 404 -8.20 -16.39 2.30
N ARG A 405 -7.26 -15.63 1.73
CA ARG A 405 -6.42 -14.69 2.47
C ARG A 405 -6.51 -13.29 1.90
N ASN A 406 -6.41 -12.30 2.78
CA ASN A 406 -6.22 -10.90 2.43
C ASN A 406 -5.02 -10.35 3.18
N LEU A 407 -4.14 -9.63 2.49
CA LEU A 407 -3.26 -8.69 3.17
C LEU A 407 -4.09 -7.53 3.68
N MET A 408 -3.79 -7.07 4.89
CA MET A 408 -4.30 -5.82 5.44
C MET A 408 -3.26 -4.74 5.14
N ILE A 409 -3.64 -3.71 4.39
CA ILE A 409 -2.70 -2.74 3.83
C ILE A 409 -3.09 -1.30 4.16
N PHE A 410 -2.09 -0.49 4.46
CA PHE A 410 -2.13 0.95 4.32
C PHE A 410 -1.55 1.38 2.97
N ASP A 411 -2.35 2.17 2.25
CA ASP A 411 -2.05 2.63 0.91
C ASP A 411 -2.19 4.16 0.86
N SER A 412 -1.05 4.83 0.69
CA SER A 412 -0.98 6.30 0.73
C SER A 412 -1.80 6.98 -0.37
N SER A 413 -2.16 6.28 -1.45
CA SER A 413 -2.99 6.83 -2.53
C SER A 413 -4.40 7.17 -2.06
N PHE A 414 -4.86 6.63 -0.93
CA PHE A 414 -6.20 6.81 -0.40
C PHE A 414 -6.19 7.43 0.99
N ALA A 415 -7.18 8.29 1.27
CA ALA A 415 -7.37 8.82 2.61
C ALA A 415 -8.15 7.82 3.49
N THR A 416 -7.94 7.89 4.81
CA THR A 416 -8.83 7.22 5.76
C THR A 416 -10.25 7.77 5.61
N SER A 417 -11.23 6.89 5.38
CA SER A 417 -12.62 7.29 5.16
C SER A 417 -13.22 8.00 6.39
N SER A 418 -14.21 8.85 6.15
CA SER A 418 -14.94 9.54 7.22
C SER A 418 -15.56 8.57 8.22
N SER A 419 -16.09 7.44 7.75
CA SER A 419 -16.67 6.36 8.57
C SER A 419 -15.65 5.74 9.53
N ILE A 420 -14.41 5.49 9.08
CA ILE A 420 -13.33 5.01 9.97
C ILE A 420 -12.94 6.09 10.98
N LYS A 421 -12.86 7.36 10.58
CA LYS A 421 -12.59 8.48 11.50
C LYS A 421 -13.67 8.63 12.58
N LYS A 422 -14.95 8.51 12.22
CA LYS A 422 -16.08 8.47 13.16
C LYS A 422 -15.90 7.32 14.16
N LEU A 423 -15.56 6.11 13.69
CA LEU A 423 -15.29 4.94 14.54
C LEU A 423 -14.09 5.11 15.48
N ILE A 424 -13.03 5.81 15.05
CA ILE A 424 -11.87 6.15 15.90
C ILE A 424 -12.33 7.03 17.07
N ASN A 425 -13.19 8.01 16.78
CA ASN A 425 -13.74 8.93 17.77
C ASN A 425 -14.79 8.27 18.69
N GLY A 426 -15.12 6.99 18.46
CA GLY A 426 -16.12 6.26 19.23
C GLY A 426 -17.56 6.60 18.82
N GLN A 427 -17.75 7.26 17.68
CA GLN A 427 -19.07 7.55 17.14
C GLN A 427 -19.65 6.29 16.49
N PRO A 428 -20.95 6.01 16.68
CA PRO A 428 -21.60 4.91 15.99
C PRO A 428 -21.66 5.21 14.49
N ILE A 429 -21.55 4.16 13.68
CA ILE A 429 -21.78 4.23 12.24
C ILE A 429 -22.66 3.06 11.82
N ARG A 430 -23.37 3.22 10.70
CA ARG A 430 -24.26 2.22 10.11
C ARG A 430 -23.77 1.72 8.74
N ALA A 431 -22.45 1.55 8.60
CA ALA A 431 -21.85 0.90 7.43
C ALA A 431 -21.47 -0.55 7.75
N SER A 432 -21.58 -1.44 6.76
CA SER A 432 -21.22 -2.84 6.94
C SER A 432 -19.72 -3.01 7.22
N PRO A 433 -19.29 -3.97 8.08
CA PRO A 433 -17.88 -4.26 8.27
C PRO A 433 -17.15 -4.59 6.97
N GLU A 434 -17.84 -5.23 6.02
CA GLU A 434 -17.28 -5.55 4.70
C GLU A 434 -16.93 -4.29 3.91
N ALA A 435 -17.85 -3.32 3.80
CA ALA A 435 -17.60 -2.06 3.10
C ALA A 435 -16.43 -1.27 3.71
N LEU A 436 -16.34 -1.25 5.05
CA LEU A 436 -15.29 -0.55 5.78
C LEU A 436 -13.92 -1.21 5.60
N LEU A 437 -13.87 -2.55 5.60
CA LEU A 437 -12.64 -3.33 5.47
C LEU A 437 -12.15 -3.42 4.03
N LYS A 438 -13.04 -3.32 3.04
CA LYS A 438 -12.72 -3.48 1.61
C LYS A 438 -11.56 -2.60 1.14
N THR A 439 -11.47 -1.36 1.62
CA THR A 439 -10.39 -0.42 1.25
C THR A 439 -9.01 -0.84 1.76
N TYR A 440 -8.96 -1.60 2.85
CA TYR A 440 -7.74 -2.08 3.50
C TYR A 440 -7.37 -3.52 3.12
N ARG A 441 -8.29 -4.28 2.52
CA ARG A 441 -8.03 -5.66 2.09
C ARG A 441 -7.38 -5.66 0.71
N ARG A 442 -6.35 -6.48 0.54
CA ARG A 442 -5.84 -6.91 -0.76
C ARG A 442 -5.90 -8.44 -0.82
N PRO A 443 -6.90 -9.00 -1.52
CA PRO A 443 -7.03 -10.45 -1.69
C PRO A 443 -5.82 -11.03 -2.40
N GLU A 444 -5.41 -12.24 -2.02
CA GLU A 444 -4.33 -12.97 -2.69
C GLU A 444 -4.54 -13.06 -4.20
N THR A 445 -5.78 -13.35 -4.62
CA THR A 445 -6.17 -13.41 -6.04
C THR A 445 -5.97 -12.10 -6.79
N SER A 446 -6.12 -10.94 -6.12
CA SER A 446 -5.88 -9.64 -6.75
C SER A 446 -4.40 -9.42 -7.07
N LEU A 447 -3.52 -10.02 -6.27
CA LEU A 447 -2.07 -9.88 -6.34
C LEU A 447 -1.40 -10.94 -7.23
N MET A 448 -2.10 -12.01 -7.63
CA MET A 448 -1.58 -13.07 -8.54
C MET A 448 -1.06 -12.57 -9.89
N ARG A 449 -1.49 -11.39 -10.34
CA ARG A 449 -1.04 -10.79 -11.61
C ARG A 449 0.41 -10.30 -11.57
N TRP A 450 1.02 -10.25 -10.38
CA TRP A 450 2.37 -9.75 -10.17
C TRP A 450 3.33 -10.90 -9.98
N GLU A 451 4.43 -10.85 -10.72
CA GLU A 451 5.45 -11.90 -10.74
C GLU A 451 6.56 -11.66 -9.73
N GLU A 452 6.61 -10.45 -9.15
CA GLU A 452 7.63 -10.08 -8.18
C GLU A 452 7.11 -9.13 -7.11
N PHE A 453 7.61 -9.33 -5.89
CA PHE A 453 7.41 -8.47 -4.74
C PHE A 453 8.72 -8.32 -3.99
N GLU A 454 8.90 -7.19 -3.33
CA GLU A 454 9.95 -7.04 -2.33
C GLU A 454 9.35 -6.52 -1.05
N VAL A 455 9.88 -6.98 0.08
CA VAL A 455 9.45 -6.51 1.39
C VAL A 455 10.63 -6.04 2.21
N LEU A 456 10.38 -5.04 3.06
CA LEU A 456 11.35 -4.49 3.99
C LEU A 456 10.66 -4.28 5.34
N MET A 457 11.31 -4.74 6.41
CA MET A 457 10.85 -4.53 7.78
C MET A 457 12.01 -4.08 8.67
N PRO A 458 11.81 -3.10 9.56
CA PRO A 458 12.80 -2.79 10.56
C PRO A 458 12.85 -3.91 11.61
N GLN A 459 14.06 -4.24 12.06
CA GLN A 459 14.28 -5.18 13.14
C GLN A 459 14.40 -4.42 14.47
N ILE A 460 13.64 -4.86 15.46
CA ILE A 460 13.71 -4.29 16.81
C ILE A 460 14.85 -4.99 17.56
N CYS A 461 15.90 -4.27 17.91
CA CYS A 461 16.86 -4.77 18.90
C CYS A 461 16.19 -4.66 20.28
N GLY A 462 15.75 -5.77 20.90
CA GLY A 462 15.29 -5.68 22.30
C GLY A 462 14.38 -6.73 22.92
N TYR A 463 14.11 -7.89 22.31
CA TYR A 463 13.51 -9.02 23.06
C TYR A 463 14.33 -10.28 22.79
N SER A 464 15.31 -10.52 23.67
CA SER A 464 16.04 -11.78 23.82
C SER A 464 15.85 -12.27 25.24
#